data_AF-A0A482V969-F1
#
_entry.id   AF-A0A482V969-F1
#
_cell.length_a   1.000
_cell.length_b   1.000
_cell.length_c   1.000
_cell.angle_alpha   90.00
_cell.angle_beta   90.00
_cell.angle_gamma   90.00
#
_symmetry.space_group_name_H-M   'P 1'
#
loop_
_entity.id
_entity.type
_entity.pdbx_description
1 polymer ?
#
loop_
_entity_poly.entity_id
_entity_poly.type
_entity_poly.pdbx_seq_one_letter_code
_entity_poly.pdbx_strand_id
1 'polypeptide(L)'
;HTNTIQIGDVDPLVLLPNGLIRGREALPSEDPKVSFPVLFYIHGGGFIDGSSPSFQTDLFINNDIVVASINYRVGVFGFLSTQDEVVPGNNGLKDQLLALQWVHDNIKLFGGDPEKITIYGQSAGSASCAYHLLNQQS
;
A
#
# COMPACT_ATOMS: atom_id res chain seq x y z
N HIS A 1 18.59 4.34 -4.81
CA HIS A 1 17.53 5.07 -5.57
C HIS A 1 16.19 4.49 -5.15
N THR A 2 15.21 5.30 -4.75
CA THR A 2 13.89 4.83 -4.28
C THR A 2 12.81 5.08 -5.32
N ASN A 3 12.08 4.02 -5.66
CA ASN A 3 10.90 4.08 -6.52
C ASN A 3 9.65 4.06 -5.62
N THR A 4 8.73 5.00 -5.82
CA THR A 4 7.47 5.06 -5.05
C THR A 4 6.28 4.82 -5.97
N ILE A 5 5.33 3.99 -5.53
CA ILE A 5 4.08 3.66 -6.22
C ILE A 5 2.91 3.99 -5.30
N GLN A 6 1.91 4.71 -5.83
CA GLN A 6 0.64 4.98 -5.17
C GLN A 6 -0.44 4.06 -5.74
N ILE A 7 -1.21 3.42 -4.87
CA ILE A 7 -2.35 2.57 -5.25
C ILE A 7 -3.61 3.16 -4.60
N GLY A 8 -4.56 3.59 -5.42
CA GLY A 8 -5.81 4.22 -4.97
C GLY A 8 -6.96 3.22 -4.79
N ASP A 9 -7.97 3.63 -4.03
CA ASP A 9 -9.22 2.90 -3.87
C ASP A 9 -10.16 3.20 -5.04
N VAL A 10 -10.75 2.15 -5.60
CA VAL A 10 -11.88 2.13 -6.56
C VAL A 10 -11.65 2.42 -8.05
N ASP A 11 -10.41 2.50 -8.55
CA ASP A 11 -10.15 2.44 -10.00
C ASP A 11 -8.87 1.64 -10.31
N PRO A 12 -8.84 0.78 -11.35
CA PRO A 12 -7.58 0.23 -11.83
C PRO A 12 -6.77 1.39 -12.41
N LEU A 13 -5.65 1.72 -11.74
CA LEU A 13 -4.65 2.72 -12.14
C LEU A 13 -5.16 4.18 -12.17
N VAL A 14 -4.88 4.92 -11.10
CA VAL A 14 -4.70 6.37 -11.21
C VAL A 14 -3.23 6.69 -10.94
N LEU A 15 -2.44 6.75 -12.02
CA LEU A 15 -1.25 7.59 -12.06
C LEU A 15 -1.75 9.03 -12.01
N LEU A 16 -1.74 9.66 -10.84
CA LEU A 16 -2.09 11.07 -10.74
C LEU A 16 -1.01 11.88 -11.48
N PRO A 17 -1.32 12.56 -12.58
CA PRO A 17 -0.40 13.51 -13.16
C PRO A 17 -0.43 14.75 -12.26
N ASN A 18 0.71 15.05 -11.66
CA ASN A 18 1.05 16.28 -10.94
C ASN A 18 0.81 16.24 -9.41
N GLY A 19 1.87 15.87 -8.69
CA GLY A 19 1.99 16.04 -7.24
C GLY A 19 3.44 15.87 -6.79
N LEU A 20 4.23 16.93 -6.98
CA LEU A 20 5.68 17.01 -6.77
C LEU A 20 6.14 16.43 -5.41
N ILE A 21 6.72 15.22 -5.40
CA ILE A 21 7.73 14.79 -4.42
C ILE A 21 8.84 14.10 -5.22
N ARG A 22 10.08 14.50 -4.98
CA ARG A 22 11.28 14.17 -5.76
C ARG A 22 11.75 12.72 -5.50
N GLY A 23 10.96 11.74 -5.94
CA GLY A 23 11.38 10.38 -6.28
C GLY A 23 10.88 10.11 -7.70
N ARG A 24 11.62 9.40 -8.55
CA ARG A 24 11.10 9.02 -9.88
C ARG A 24 9.78 8.27 -9.63
N GLU A 25 8.67 8.77 -10.18
CA GLU A 25 7.49 7.94 -10.43
C GLU A 25 8.00 6.65 -11.07
N ALA A 26 7.67 5.51 -10.47
CA ALA A 26 8.27 4.23 -10.82
C ALA A 26 7.93 3.87 -12.27
N LEU A 27 8.80 4.26 -13.20
CA LEU A 27 8.79 3.74 -14.57
C LEU A 27 9.18 2.26 -14.51
N PRO A 28 8.68 1.43 -15.46
CA PRO A 28 9.12 0.05 -15.56
C PRO A 28 10.65 -0.04 -15.56
N SER A 29 11.21 -0.97 -14.77
CA SER A 29 12.67 -1.14 -14.70
C SER A 29 13.24 -1.43 -16.09
N GLU A 30 14.26 -0.67 -16.52
CA GLU A 30 14.98 -0.95 -17.78
C GLU A 30 15.90 -2.18 -17.68
N ASP A 31 16.23 -2.63 -16.46
CA ASP A 31 17.03 -3.85 -16.24
C ASP A 31 16.21 -4.91 -15.47
N PRO A 32 15.79 -6.00 -16.14
CA PRO A 32 15.04 -7.08 -15.51
C PRO A 32 15.82 -7.88 -14.46
N LYS A 33 17.13 -7.62 -14.28
CA LYS A 33 17.95 -8.29 -13.24
C LYS A 33 17.95 -7.58 -11.90
N VAL A 34 17.51 -6.32 -11.84
CA VAL A 34 17.53 -5.54 -10.61
C VAL A 34 16.20 -5.72 -9.88
N SER A 35 16.26 -6.29 -8.68
CA SER A 35 15.09 -6.65 -7.87
C SER A 35 15.30 -6.18 -6.43
N PHE A 36 14.55 -5.15 -6.02
CA PHE A 36 14.70 -4.50 -4.73
C PHE A 36 13.66 -4.97 -3.71
N PRO A 37 13.98 -5.00 -2.40
CA PRO A 37 12.98 -5.19 -1.36
C PRO A 37 11.84 -4.17 -1.46
N VAL A 38 10.64 -4.60 -1.10
CA VAL A 38 9.42 -3.80 -1.23
C VAL A 38 8.90 -3.44 0.15
N LEU A 39 8.70 -2.15 0.41
CA LEU A 39 8.03 -1.65 1.60
C LEU A 39 6.58 -1.32 1.26
N PHE A 40 5.64 -2.09 1.79
CA PHE A 40 4.21 -1.86 1.64
C PHE A 40 3.70 -1.02 2.81
N TYR A 41 3.36 0.24 2.55
CA TYR A 41 2.97 1.21 3.57
C TYR A 41 1.45 1.35 3.70
N ILE A 42 0.96 1.19 4.93
CA ILE A 42 -0.44 1.44 5.32
C ILE A 42 -0.49 2.67 6.25
N HIS A 43 -1.20 3.71 5.83
CA HIS A 43 -1.33 4.93 6.63
C HIS A 43 -2.17 4.73 7.89
N GLY A 44 -1.89 5.55 8.90
CA GLY A 44 -2.68 5.66 10.13
C GLY A 44 -3.95 6.51 9.93
N GLY A 45 -4.46 7.08 11.03
CA GLY A 45 -5.67 7.93 11.01
C GLY A 45 -6.90 7.29 11.67
N GLY A 46 -6.67 6.36 12.60
CA GLY A 46 -7.74 5.81 13.46
C GLY A 46 -8.83 5.04 12.72
N PHE A 47 -8.58 4.62 11.48
CA PHE A 47 -9.58 4.06 10.57
C PHE A 47 -10.73 5.02 10.21
N ILE A 48 -10.58 6.32 10.48
CA ILE A 48 -11.60 7.35 10.22
C ILE A 48 -11.14 8.40 9.20
N ASP A 49 -9.84 8.57 9.02
CA ASP A 49 -9.20 9.55 8.14
C ASP A 49 -7.83 9.01 7.68
N GLY A 50 -7.16 9.76 6.81
CA GLY A 50 -5.83 9.47 6.28
C GLY A 50 -5.85 9.25 4.77
N SER A 51 -4.70 9.48 4.15
CA SER A 51 -4.47 9.22 2.72
C SER A 51 -2.98 9.05 2.44
N SER A 52 -2.66 8.38 1.35
CA SER A 52 -1.32 8.33 0.79
C SER A 52 -1.15 9.39 -0.32
N PRO A 53 0.01 10.06 -0.42
CA PRO A 53 1.20 9.89 0.42
C PRO A 53 1.17 10.80 1.67
N SER A 54 0.79 10.25 2.83
CA SER A 54 1.19 10.81 4.13
C SER A 54 2.58 10.36 4.57
N PHE A 55 3.22 9.49 3.78
CA PHE A 55 4.51 8.89 4.08
C PHE A 55 5.65 9.85 3.75
N GLN A 56 6.50 10.15 4.73
CA GLN A 56 7.78 10.82 4.50
C GLN A 56 8.74 9.84 3.82
N THR A 57 8.60 9.72 2.49
CA THR A 57 9.51 8.95 1.63
C THR A 57 10.97 9.36 1.81
N ASP A 58 11.22 10.58 2.33
CA ASP A 58 12.54 11.14 2.60
C ASP A 58 13.43 10.25 3.47
N LEU A 59 12.84 9.48 4.39
CA LEU A 59 13.59 8.53 5.23
C LEU A 59 14.19 7.37 4.44
N PHE A 60 13.66 7.08 3.25
CA PHE A 60 14.04 5.92 2.47
C PHE A 60 14.71 6.27 1.13
N ILE A 61 14.75 7.55 0.73
CA ILE A 61 15.31 8.06 -0.55
C ILE A 61 16.70 7.50 -0.89
N ASN A 62 17.52 7.24 0.13
CA ASN A 62 18.90 6.76 -0.04
C ASN A 62 19.03 5.23 -0.03
N ASN A 63 17.93 4.50 0.12
CA ASN A 63 17.92 3.05 0.10
C ASN A 63 17.44 2.53 -1.26
N ASP A 64 18.00 1.38 -1.64
CA ASP A 64 17.61 0.63 -2.83
C ASP A 64 16.39 -0.24 -2.52
N ILE A 65 15.24 0.42 -2.36
CA ILE A 65 13.94 -0.20 -2.07
C ILE A 65 12.83 0.37 -2.95
N VAL A 66 11.78 -0.41 -3.15
CA VAL A 66 10.51 0.06 -3.73
C VAL A 66 9.54 0.32 -2.60
N VAL A 67 8.86 1.47 -2.62
CA VAL A 67 7.80 1.80 -1.65
C VAL A 67 6.47 1.76 -2.36
N ALA A 68 5.57 0.89 -1.93
CA ALA A 68 4.18 0.86 -2.38
C ALA A 68 3.30 1.38 -1.24
N SER A 69 2.64 2.52 -1.44
CA SER A 69 1.68 3.06 -0.46
C SER A 69 0.28 3.05 -1.03
N ILE A 70 -0.67 2.76 -0.16
CA ILE A 70 -2.06 2.51 -0.55
C ILE A 70 -3.00 3.54 0.09
N ASN A 71 -4.13 3.78 -0.55
CA ASN A 71 -5.32 4.23 0.16
C ASN A 71 -6.15 2.99 0.52
N TYR A 72 -6.93 3.10 1.59
CA TYR A 72 -7.99 2.15 1.91
C TYR A 72 -9.22 2.91 2.41
N ARG A 73 -10.42 2.35 2.23
CA ARG A 73 -11.64 3.00 2.73
C ARG A 73 -11.58 3.20 4.24
N VAL A 74 -11.87 4.41 4.68
CA VAL A 74 -11.95 4.82 6.08
C VAL A 74 -13.39 5.16 6.50
N GLY A 75 -13.59 5.35 7.81
CA GLY A 75 -14.86 5.73 8.42
C GLY A 75 -15.97 4.71 8.15
N VAL A 76 -17.20 5.20 8.02
CA VAL A 76 -18.37 4.35 7.77
C VAL A 76 -18.25 3.57 6.45
N PHE A 77 -17.60 4.13 5.43
CA PHE A 77 -17.45 3.44 4.15
C PHE A 77 -16.47 2.26 4.20
N GLY A 78 -15.49 2.31 5.09
CA GLY A 78 -14.53 1.23 5.31
C GLY A 78 -14.99 0.20 6.34
N PHE A 79 -15.75 0.60 7.36
CA PHE A 79 -15.91 -0.22 8.57
C PHE A 79 -17.34 -0.38 9.05
N LEU A 80 -18.35 0.09 8.30
CA LEU A 80 -19.74 -0.22 8.60
C LEU A 80 -19.97 -1.73 8.60
N SER A 81 -20.62 -2.24 9.65
CA SER A 81 -21.05 -3.62 9.77
C SER A 81 -22.45 -3.69 10.39
N THR A 82 -23.30 -4.55 9.85
CA THR A 82 -24.60 -4.91 10.44
C THR A 82 -24.49 -6.12 11.37
N GLN A 83 -23.29 -6.67 11.54
CA GLN A 83 -23.02 -7.90 12.31
C GLN A 83 -23.81 -9.13 11.82
N ASP A 84 -24.18 -9.12 10.55
CA ASP A 84 -24.77 -10.22 9.81
C ASP A 84 -24.00 -10.43 8.50
N GLU A 85 -24.48 -11.36 7.67
CA GLU A 85 -23.83 -11.69 6.40
C GLU A 85 -24.07 -10.65 5.29
N VAL A 86 -25.01 -9.72 5.47
CA VAL A 86 -25.39 -8.75 4.44
C VAL A 86 -24.34 -7.63 4.36
N VAL A 87 -23.93 -7.09 5.51
CA VAL A 87 -22.83 -6.13 5.60
C VAL A 87 -21.86 -6.59 6.70
N PRO A 88 -20.98 -7.56 6.39
CA PRO A 88 -20.07 -8.12 7.40
C PRO A 88 -19.02 -7.10 7.90
N GLY A 89 -18.77 -6.04 7.12
CA GLY A 89 -17.82 -4.98 7.42
C GLY A 89 -16.38 -5.31 7.02
N ASN A 90 -15.43 -4.60 7.65
CA ASN A 90 -13.99 -4.68 7.38
C ASN A 90 -13.62 -4.44 5.92
N ASN A 91 -14.39 -3.61 5.22
CA ASN A 91 -14.14 -3.27 3.82
C ASN A 91 -12.80 -2.56 3.64
N GLY A 92 -12.40 -1.69 4.57
CA GLY A 92 -11.07 -1.08 4.57
C GLY A 92 -9.94 -2.10 4.67
N LEU A 93 -10.07 -3.15 5.50
CA LEU A 93 -9.06 -4.22 5.58
C LEU A 93 -9.04 -5.09 4.32
N LYS A 94 -10.21 -5.29 3.67
CA LYS A 94 -10.30 -5.99 2.39
C LYS A 94 -9.63 -5.20 1.26
N ASP A 95 -9.74 -3.87 1.28
CA ASP A 95 -9.03 -3.00 0.33
C ASP A 95 -7.51 -3.14 0.51
N GLN A 96 -7.03 -3.12 1.75
CA GLN A 96 -5.61 -3.34 2.07
C GLN A 96 -5.11 -4.70 1.56
N LEU A 97 -5.90 -5.76 1.76
CA LEU A 97 -5.58 -7.10 1.28
C LEU A 97 -5.52 -7.15 -0.26
N LEU A 98 -6.50 -6.56 -0.94
CA LEU A 98 -6.54 -6.51 -2.40
C LEU A 98 -5.34 -5.75 -2.95
N ALA A 99 -4.95 -4.64 -2.31
CA ALA A 99 -3.80 -3.87 -2.70
C ALA A 99 -2.48 -4.62 -2.45
N LEU A 100 -2.37 -5.39 -1.35
CA LEU A 100 -1.22 -6.26 -1.08
C LEU A 100 -1.08 -7.35 -2.15
N GLN A 101 -2.18 -8.01 -2.52
CA GLN A 101 -2.20 -9.00 -3.61
C GLN A 101 -1.77 -8.37 -4.93
N TRP A 102 -2.29 -7.18 -5.24
CA TRP A 102 -1.90 -6.45 -6.45
C TRP A 102 -0.40 -6.13 -6.45
N VAL A 103 0.16 -5.70 -5.32
CA VAL A 103 1.60 -5.44 -5.20
C VAL A 103 2.37 -6.73 -5.44
N HIS A 104 2.02 -7.83 -4.77
CA HIS A 104 2.67 -9.12 -4.99
C HIS A 104 2.69 -9.52 -6.46
N ASP A 105 1.56 -9.35 -7.17
CA ASP A 105 1.43 -9.80 -8.55
C ASP A 105 2.11 -8.87 -9.57
N ASN A 106 2.31 -7.58 -9.24
CA ASN A 106 2.74 -6.57 -10.20
C ASN A 106 4.09 -5.90 -9.88
N ILE A 107 4.61 -6.01 -8.65
CA ILE A 107 5.74 -5.19 -8.21
C ILE A 107 7.04 -5.48 -8.97
N LYS A 108 7.18 -6.67 -9.57
CA LYS A 108 8.27 -7.00 -10.49
C LYS A 108 8.39 -6.01 -11.65
N LEU A 109 7.26 -5.49 -12.15
CA LEU A 109 7.25 -4.51 -13.24
C LEU A 109 7.93 -3.20 -12.84
N PHE A 110 7.95 -2.89 -11.55
CA PHE A 110 8.50 -1.66 -10.98
C PHE A 110 9.90 -1.86 -10.35
N GLY A 111 10.52 -3.03 -10.59
CA GLY A 111 11.84 -3.38 -10.07
C GLY A 111 11.83 -3.90 -8.63
N GLY A 112 10.66 -4.27 -8.09
CA GLY A 112 10.55 -4.86 -6.75
C GLY A 112 10.55 -6.39 -6.76
N ASP A 113 10.97 -6.97 -5.63
CA ASP A 113 10.95 -8.41 -5.36
C ASP A 113 9.68 -8.79 -4.57
N PRO A 114 8.70 -9.50 -5.16
CA PRO A 114 7.48 -9.88 -4.45
C PRO A 114 7.73 -10.89 -3.32
N GLU A 115 8.87 -11.59 -3.33
CA GLU A 115 9.25 -12.49 -2.23
C GLU A 115 9.85 -11.72 -1.03
N LYS A 116 10.05 -10.39 -1.15
CA LYS A 116 10.63 -9.53 -0.12
C LYS A 116 9.75 -8.32 0.17
N ILE A 117 8.46 -8.56 0.42
CA ILE A 117 7.51 -7.53 0.84
C ILE A 117 7.52 -7.41 2.37
N THR A 118 7.77 -6.20 2.86
CA THR A 118 7.62 -5.83 4.27
C THR A 118 6.43 -4.91 4.44
N ILE A 119 5.43 -5.31 5.23
CA ILE A 119 4.30 -4.46 5.59
C ILE A 119 4.72 -3.53 6.74
N TYR A 120 4.53 -2.22 6.54
CA TYR A 120 4.84 -1.19 7.52
C TYR A 120 3.66 -0.23 7.68
N GLY A 121 3.40 0.20 8.92
CA GLY A 121 2.33 1.14 9.19
C GLY A 121 2.48 1.79 10.55
N GLN A 122 1.80 2.92 10.75
CA GLN A 122 1.80 3.70 11.99
C GLN A 122 0.38 3.82 12.56
N SER A 123 0.22 3.70 13.88
CA SER A 123 -1.07 3.79 14.57
C SER A 123 -2.09 2.78 14.02
N ALA A 124 -3.21 3.22 13.44
CA ALA A 124 -4.17 2.35 12.76
C ALA A 124 -3.51 1.51 11.63
N GLY A 125 -2.47 2.04 10.97
CA GLY A 125 -1.65 1.28 10.04
C GLY A 125 -0.86 0.16 10.73
N SER A 126 -0.34 0.37 11.94
CA SER A 126 0.32 -0.69 12.72
C SER A 126 -0.66 -1.77 13.16
N ALA A 127 -1.90 -1.38 13.53
CA ALA A 127 -2.97 -2.34 13.80
C ALA A 127 -3.34 -3.14 12.54
N SER A 128 -3.36 -2.49 11.38
CA SER A 128 -3.54 -3.15 10.08
C SER A 128 -2.46 -4.19 9.80
N CYS A 129 -1.18 -3.88 10.07
CA CYS A 129 -0.10 -4.87 10.00
C CYS A 129 -0.38 -6.10 10.86
N ALA A 130 -0.85 -5.89 12.10
CA ALA A 130 -1.20 -7.00 13.00
C ALA A 130 -2.40 -7.81 12.48
N TYR A 131 -3.42 -7.17 11.89
CA TYR A 131 -4.54 -7.87 11.26
C TYR A 131 -4.10 -8.74 10.09
N HIS A 132 -3.20 -8.24 9.23
CA HIS A 132 -2.64 -9.02 8.13
C HIS A 132 -1.81 -10.21 8.63
N LEU A 133 -1.02 -10.04 9.69
CA LEU A 133 -0.27 -11.15 10.28
C LEU A 133 -1.18 -12.29 10.81
N LEU A 134 -2.38 -11.94 11.29
CA LEU A 134 -3.35 -12.91 11.81
C LEU A 134 -4.27 -13.50 10.74
N ASN A 135 -4.34 -12.89 9.56
CA ASN A 135 -5.22 -13.31 8.49
C ASN A 135 -4.53 -14.33 7.58
N GLN A 136 -5.08 -15.54 7.46
CA GLN A 136 -4.53 -16.60 6.60
C GLN A 136 -4.56 -16.29 5.10
N GLN A 137 -5.29 -15.26 4.69
CA GLN A 137 -5.38 -14.83 3.30
C GLN A 137 -4.34 -13.77 2.91
N SER A 138 -3.61 -13.21 3.88
CA SER A 138 -2.60 -12.16 3.65
C SER A 138 -1.23 -12.73 3.32
#